data_AF-A0A3P6UF47-F1
#
_entry.id   AF-A0A3P6UF47-F1
#
_cell.length_a   1.000
_cell.length_b   1.000
_cell.length_c   1.000
_cell.angle_alpha   90.00
_cell.angle_beta   90.00
_cell.angle_gamma   90.00
#
_symmetry.space_group_name_H-M   'P 1'
#
loop_
_entity.id
_entity.type
_entity.pdbx_description
1 polymer ?
#
loop_
_entity_poly.entity_id
_entity_poly.type
_entity_poly.pdbx_seq_one_letter_code
_entity_poly.pdbx_strand_id
1 'polypeptide(L)'
;MVMEERLSVIGSALEAIYSTAVTNDQRSAASRIIESVKELSPTDVEQIAYALISKKDLILARTGWNFLEHIIKFKWLEINDQSRLTIRYTCFAAMKSEAMLRNELRCAAARCVVLMIEHEWPQNWPELFDELEDIASVSATHAQIPFVTLQLLVENVVTLATVENISRRKDLNNAIASNIPRILHLIRYALRECSIESTDESYSLIRSALDLFGELVEWLPANVLEPYINDLLYIVCSFIETPQHGIYEVAAKCLWRIASRKQAKNEENLVVFALFGDVPMRSILRAAK
;
A
#
# COMPACT_ATOMS: atom_id res chain seq x y z
N MET A 1 9.73 26.66 -23.26
CA MET A 1 9.46 26.91 -21.83
C MET A 1 10.56 26.20 -21.04
N VAL A 2 11.38 26.94 -20.31
CA VAL A 2 12.46 26.35 -19.48
C VAL A 2 11.80 25.51 -18.38
N MET A 3 12.39 24.38 -17.96
CA MET A 3 11.81 23.50 -16.93
C MET A 3 11.37 24.27 -15.68
N GLU A 4 12.18 25.22 -15.21
CA GLU A 4 11.86 26.08 -14.06
C GLU A 4 10.59 26.91 -14.25
N GLU A 5 10.34 27.41 -15.46
CA GLU A 5 9.13 28.15 -15.80
C GLU A 5 7.90 27.25 -15.71
N ARG A 6 8.00 25.99 -16.20
CA ARG A 6 6.94 25.00 -16.06
C ARG A 6 6.62 24.72 -14.59
N LEU A 7 7.65 24.53 -13.77
CA LEU A 7 7.48 24.26 -12.34
C LEU A 7 6.88 25.45 -11.60
N SER A 8 7.25 26.68 -11.96
CA SER A 8 6.65 27.88 -11.39
C SER A 8 5.17 27.98 -11.72
N VAL A 9 4.77 27.72 -12.97
CA VAL A 9 3.35 27.74 -13.39
C VAL A 9 2.55 26.68 -12.64
N ILE A 10 3.10 25.47 -12.49
CA ILE A 10 2.47 24.39 -11.71
C ILE A 10 2.33 24.79 -10.23
N GLY A 11 3.36 25.41 -9.65
CA GLY A 11 3.33 25.90 -8.27
C GLY A 11 2.22 26.91 -8.04
N SER A 12 2.14 27.96 -8.87
CA SER A 12 1.09 28.97 -8.76
C SER A 12 -0.32 28.40 -9.02
N ALA A 13 -0.45 27.43 -9.93
CA ALA A 13 -1.73 26.75 -10.15
C ALA A 13 -2.15 25.94 -8.90
N LEU A 14 -1.22 25.22 -8.26
CA LEU A 14 -1.52 24.47 -7.04
C LEU A 14 -1.87 25.41 -5.87
N GLU A 15 -1.14 26.51 -5.70
CA GLU A 15 -1.48 27.53 -4.69
C GLU A 15 -2.90 28.07 -4.90
N ALA A 16 -3.29 28.35 -6.15
CA ALA A 16 -4.65 28.80 -6.47
C ALA A 16 -5.71 27.71 -6.20
N ILE A 17 -5.39 26.43 -6.42
CA ILE A 17 -6.29 25.30 -6.16
C ILE A 17 -6.59 25.16 -4.67
N TYR A 18 -5.55 25.20 -3.83
CA TYR A 18 -5.66 25.00 -2.38
C TYR A 18 -6.03 26.28 -1.60
N SER A 19 -6.01 27.44 -2.24
CA SER A 19 -6.40 28.71 -1.60
C SER A 19 -7.92 28.84 -1.44
N THR A 20 -8.34 29.27 -0.24
CA THR A 20 -9.73 29.60 0.08
C THR A 20 -10.15 30.98 -0.43
N ALA A 21 -9.19 31.84 -0.82
CA ALA A 21 -9.43 33.20 -1.25
C ALA A 21 -9.75 33.34 -2.76
N VAL A 22 -9.51 32.27 -3.53
CA VAL A 22 -9.60 32.27 -4.99
C VAL A 22 -11.01 31.91 -5.46
N THR A 23 -11.49 32.55 -6.52
CA THR A 23 -12.83 32.28 -7.08
C THR A 23 -12.91 30.89 -7.71
N ASN A 24 -14.13 30.37 -7.89
CA ASN A 24 -14.32 29.07 -8.56
C ASN A 24 -13.80 29.06 -10.00
N ASP A 25 -13.92 30.17 -10.73
CA ASP A 25 -13.42 30.25 -12.11
C ASP A 25 -11.89 30.18 -12.15
N GLN A 26 -11.21 30.90 -11.26
CA GLN A 26 -9.77 30.87 -11.13
C GLN A 26 -9.27 29.49 -10.69
N ARG A 27 -9.93 28.85 -9.72
CA ARG A 27 -9.63 27.49 -9.28
C ARG A 27 -9.80 26.49 -10.42
N SER A 28 -10.88 26.61 -11.20
CA SER A 28 -11.14 25.75 -12.35
C SER A 28 -10.10 25.94 -13.45
N ALA A 29 -9.67 27.18 -13.71
CA ALA A 29 -8.61 27.48 -14.65
C ALA A 29 -7.27 26.86 -14.20
N ALA A 30 -6.94 26.98 -12.91
CA ALA A 30 -5.75 26.36 -12.34
C ALA A 30 -5.78 24.82 -12.44
N SER A 31 -6.92 24.18 -12.15
CA SER A 31 -7.07 22.73 -12.34
C SER A 31 -6.87 22.30 -13.79
N ARG A 32 -7.36 23.09 -14.77
CA ARG A 32 -7.12 22.79 -16.20
C ARG A 32 -5.64 22.87 -16.58
N ILE A 33 -4.85 23.73 -15.93
CA ILE A 33 -3.40 23.77 -16.12
C ILE A 33 -2.76 22.47 -15.63
N ILE A 34 -3.17 21.95 -14.48
CA ILE A 34 -2.64 20.68 -13.96
C ILE A 34 -3.05 19.50 -14.87
N GLU A 35 -4.27 19.48 -15.36
CA GLU A 35 -4.71 18.44 -16.31
C GLU A 35 -3.98 18.55 -17.66
N SER A 36 -3.72 19.75 -18.18
CA SER A 36 -3.00 19.90 -19.46
C SER A 36 -1.55 19.40 -19.40
N VAL A 37 -0.92 19.38 -18.21
CA VAL A 37 0.40 18.76 -18.03
C VAL A 37 0.32 17.26 -18.31
N LYS A 38 -0.74 16.57 -17.89
CA LYS A 38 -0.90 15.13 -18.12
C LYS A 38 -1.00 14.78 -19.61
N GLU A 39 -1.49 15.69 -20.44
CA GLU A 39 -1.61 15.53 -21.89
C GLU A 39 -0.27 15.67 -22.64
N LEU A 40 0.82 16.10 -21.97
CA LEU A 40 2.14 16.18 -22.59
C LEU A 40 2.71 14.78 -22.94
N SER A 41 3.85 14.76 -23.65
CA SER A 41 4.56 13.51 -23.93
C SER A 41 4.94 12.80 -22.62
N PRO A 42 4.95 11.46 -22.56
CA PRO A 42 5.32 10.73 -21.35
C PRO A 42 6.65 11.21 -20.75
N THR A 43 7.65 11.45 -21.60
CA THR A 43 8.97 11.95 -21.21
C THR A 43 8.92 13.33 -20.56
N ASP A 44 8.11 14.25 -21.10
CA ASP A 44 7.92 15.58 -20.49
C ASP A 44 7.27 15.48 -19.11
N VAL A 45 6.22 14.65 -18.99
CA VAL A 45 5.50 14.45 -17.73
C VAL A 45 6.42 13.81 -16.69
N GLU A 46 7.22 12.82 -17.10
CA GLU A 46 8.20 12.12 -16.26
C GLU A 46 9.23 13.11 -15.67
N GLN A 47 9.83 13.95 -16.52
CA GLN A 47 10.81 14.95 -16.07
C GLN A 47 10.19 15.96 -15.08
N ILE A 48 8.97 16.42 -15.34
CA ILE A 48 8.24 17.32 -14.43
C ILE A 48 7.97 16.59 -13.11
N ALA A 49 7.53 15.34 -13.17
CA ALA A 49 7.22 14.54 -11.99
C ALA A 49 8.45 14.38 -11.08
N TYR A 50 9.61 14.03 -11.64
CA TYR A 50 10.86 13.91 -10.87
C TYR A 50 11.30 15.22 -10.24
N ALA A 51 11.19 16.33 -10.97
CA ALA A 51 11.52 17.64 -10.46
C ALA A 51 10.59 18.08 -9.31
N LEU A 52 9.32 17.69 -9.36
CA LEU A 52 8.33 17.95 -8.31
C LEU A 52 8.51 17.04 -7.09
N ILE A 53 8.74 15.74 -7.28
CA ILE A 53 8.99 14.78 -6.18
C ILE A 53 10.18 15.21 -5.32
N SER A 54 11.19 15.82 -5.94
CA SER A 54 12.39 16.31 -5.26
C SER A 54 12.15 17.58 -4.42
N LYS A 55 10.95 18.19 -4.46
CA LYS A 55 10.64 19.40 -3.70
C LYS A 55 10.36 19.08 -2.22
N LYS A 56 10.75 20.02 -1.35
CA LYS A 56 10.43 19.95 0.08
C LYS A 56 8.95 20.20 0.36
N ASP A 57 8.29 21.02 -0.46
CA ASP A 57 6.85 21.27 -0.31
C ASP A 57 6.05 19.98 -0.54
N LEU A 58 5.13 19.68 0.37
CA LEU A 58 4.36 18.44 0.36
C LEU A 58 3.40 18.37 -0.83
N ILE A 59 2.75 19.50 -1.16
CA ILE A 59 1.76 19.56 -2.24
C ILE A 59 2.47 19.36 -3.58
N LEU A 60 3.60 20.02 -3.81
CA LEU A 60 4.42 19.84 -5.00
C LEU A 60 4.90 18.39 -5.13
N ALA A 61 5.50 17.84 -4.08
CA ALA A 61 6.00 16.46 -4.09
C ALA A 61 4.89 15.45 -4.39
N ARG A 62 3.73 15.61 -3.74
CA ARG A 62 2.55 14.75 -3.95
C ARG A 62 2.01 14.87 -5.37
N THR A 63 1.98 16.07 -5.95
CA THR A 63 1.60 16.27 -7.35
C THR A 63 2.56 15.56 -8.30
N GLY A 64 3.87 15.58 -8.01
CA GLY A 64 4.86 14.82 -8.77
C GLY A 64 4.55 13.32 -8.79
N TRP A 65 4.23 12.73 -7.63
CA TRP A 65 3.78 11.33 -7.56
C TRP A 65 2.49 11.08 -8.35
N ASN A 66 1.52 11.99 -8.31
CA ASN A 66 0.28 11.86 -9.08
C ASN A 66 0.53 11.88 -10.60
N PHE A 67 1.54 12.61 -11.07
CA PHE A 67 1.96 12.57 -12.47
C PHE A 67 2.61 11.24 -12.84
N LEU A 68 3.47 10.66 -11.98
CA LEU A 68 3.96 9.30 -12.20
C LEU A 68 2.81 8.28 -12.21
N GLU A 69 1.88 8.39 -11.26
CA GLU A 69 0.69 7.54 -11.19
C GLU A 69 -0.12 7.61 -12.51
N HIS A 70 -0.26 8.81 -13.09
CA HIS A 70 -0.91 8.99 -14.39
C HIS A 70 -0.14 8.31 -15.54
N ILE A 71 1.18 8.45 -15.60
CA ILE A 71 1.99 7.77 -16.63
C ILE A 71 1.82 6.26 -16.52
N ILE A 72 1.95 5.70 -15.32
CA ILE A 72 1.84 4.25 -15.08
C ILE A 72 0.44 3.76 -15.40
N LYS A 73 -0.60 4.52 -15.06
CA LYS A 73 -1.98 4.06 -15.29
C LYS A 73 -2.41 4.15 -16.76
N PHE A 74 -2.03 5.21 -17.47
CA PHE A 74 -2.62 5.53 -18.77
C PHE A 74 -1.64 5.46 -19.95
N LYS A 75 -0.34 5.61 -19.70
CA LYS A 75 0.70 5.71 -20.76
C LYS A 75 1.76 4.61 -20.67
N TRP A 76 1.59 3.61 -19.78
CA TRP A 76 2.60 2.57 -19.54
C TRP A 76 2.94 1.75 -20.78
N LEU A 77 1.95 1.46 -21.62
CA LEU A 77 2.14 0.72 -22.86
C LEU A 77 2.78 1.56 -23.98
N GLU A 78 2.76 2.90 -23.86
CA GLU A 78 3.33 3.83 -24.84
C GLU A 78 4.83 4.08 -24.60
N ILE A 79 5.28 3.94 -23.36
CA ILE A 79 6.70 4.12 -22.99
C ILE A 79 7.51 2.86 -23.27
N ASN A 80 8.79 3.05 -23.59
CA ASN A 80 9.72 1.95 -23.83
C ASN A 80 10.18 1.28 -22.52
N ASP A 81 10.79 0.11 -22.63
CA ASP A 81 11.25 -0.67 -21.47
C ASP A 81 12.29 0.07 -20.63
N GLN A 82 13.14 0.90 -21.26
CA GLN A 82 14.13 1.70 -20.52
C GLN A 82 13.46 2.75 -19.63
N SER A 83 12.41 3.42 -20.10
CA SER A 83 11.61 4.36 -19.32
C SER A 83 10.85 3.64 -18.19
N ARG A 84 10.29 2.45 -18.44
CA ARG A 84 9.64 1.63 -17.40
C ARG A 84 10.60 1.29 -16.26
N LEU A 85 11.80 0.81 -16.61
CA LEU A 85 12.87 0.54 -15.64
C LEU A 85 13.30 1.80 -14.90
N THR A 86 13.44 2.93 -15.60
CA THR A 86 13.82 4.22 -14.98
C THR A 86 12.78 4.68 -13.96
N ILE A 87 11.49 4.58 -14.29
CA ILE A 87 10.39 4.88 -13.36
C ILE A 87 10.46 3.94 -12.14
N ARG A 88 10.63 2.64 -12.35
CA ARG A 88 10.75 1.65 -11.27
C ARG A 88 11.91 2.02 -10.33
N TYR A 89 13.12 2.16 -10.84
CA TYR A 89 14.30 2.49 -10.02
C TYR A 89 14.16 3.82 -9.30
N THR A 90 13.60 4.84 -9.96
CA THR A 90 13.41 6.16 -9.35
C THR A 90 12.38 6.10 -8.22
N CYS A 91 11.27 5.38 -8.40
CA CYS A 91 10.28 5.15 -7.36
C CYS A 91 10.91 4.47 -6.14
N PHE A 92 11.64 3.37 -6.35
CA PHE A 92 12.28 2.62 -5.26
C PHE A 92 13.37 3.43 -4.56
N ALA A 93 14.18 4.20 -5.30
CA ALA A 93 15.15 5.12 -4.71
C ALA A 93 14.46 6.20 -3.84
N ALA A 94 13.38 6.79 -4.33
CA ALA A 94 12.61 7.79 -3.58
C ALA A 94 11.93 7.19 -2.34
N MET A 95 11.50 5.93 -2.41
CA MET A 95 10.91 5.19 -1.28
C MET A 95 11.91 4.89 -0.15
N LYS A 96 13.22 5.04 -0.37
CA LYS A 96 14.25 4.91 0.69
C LYS A 96 14.68 6.26 1.28
N SER A 97 14.13 7.36 0.80
CA SER A 97 14.51 8.70 1.22
C SER A 97 13.73 9.17 2.45
N GLU A 98 14.31 10.10 3.21
CA GLU A 98 13.64 10.76 4.35
C GLU A 98 12.33 11.47 3.98
N ALA A 99 12.07 11.72 2.69
CA ALA A 99 10.78 12.26 2.24
C ALA A 99 9.60 11.36 2.65
N MET A 100 9.85 10.05 2.81
CA MET A 100 8.87 9.06 3.25
C MET A 100 8.48 9.17 4.71
N LEU A 101 9.11 10.04 5.52
CA LEU A 101 8.59 10.36 6.85
C LEU A 101 7.17 10.96 6.78
N ARG A 102 6.79 11.53 5.63
CA ARG A 102 5.44 12.05 5.36
C ARG A 102 4.54 10.93 4.86
N ASN A 103 3.48 10.62 5.60
CA ASN A 103 2.55 9.53 5.29
C ASN A 103 1.92 9.67 3.89
N GLU A 104 1.59 10.89 3.50
CA GLU A 104 1.00 11.19 2.20
C GLU A 104 1.94 10.80 1.06
N LEU A 105 3.25 10.93 1.21
CA LEU A 105 4.18 10.52 0.15
C LEU A 105 4.33 9.01 0.09
N ARG A 106 4.33 8.32 1.24
CA ARG A 106 4.33 6.85 1.30
C ARG A 106 3.13 6.25 0.60
N CYS A 107 1.92 6.77 0.87
CA CYS A 107 0.72 6.31 0.18
C CYS A 107 0.77 6.60 -1.34
N ALA A 108 1.45 7.67 -1.78
CA ALA A 108 1.60 7.99 -3.20
C ALA A 108 2.52 6.99 -3.88
N ALA A 109 3.66 6.71 -3.26
CA ALA A 109 4.63 5.75 -3.74
C ALA A 109 4.02 4.34 -3.81
N ALA A 110 3.31 3.91 -2.77
CA ALA A 110 2.64 2.61 -2.74
C ALA A 110 1.65 2.43 -3.90
N ARG A 111 0.89 3.48 -4.24
CA ARG A 111 -0.03 3.47 -5.40
C ARG A 111 0.70 3.37 -6.74
N CYS A 112 1.82 4.07 -6.90
CA CYS A 112 2.63 3.93 -8.12
C CYS A 112 3.17 2.50 -8.25
N VAL A 113 3.66 1.92 -7.15
CA VAL A 113 4.20 0.55 -7.15
C VAL A 113 3.12 -0.48 -7.45
N VAL A 114 1.93 -0.42 -6.83
CA VAL A 114 0.87 -1.40 -7.12
C VAL A 114 0.42 -1.36 -8.58
N LEU A 115 0.35 -0.17 -9.20
CA LEU A 115 0.05 -0.05 -10.63
C LEU A 115 1.15 -0.70 -11.49
N MET A 116 2.43 -0.52 -11.14
CA MET A 116 3.53 -1.20 -11.85
C MET A 116 3.46 -2.73 -11.67
N ILE A 117 3.12 -3.21 -10.47
CA ILE A 117 2.90 -4.65 -10.19
C ILE A 117 1.79 -5.18 -11.09
N GLU A 118 0.67 -4.46 -11.21
CA GLU A 118 -0.46 -4.83 -12.06
C GLU A 118 -0.07 -4.91 -13.54
N HIS A 119 0.95 -4.18 -13.99
CA HIS A 119 1.48 -4.29 -15.35
C HIS A 119 2.50 -5.40 -15.56
N GLU A 120 3.43 -5.62 -14.62
CA GLU A 120 4.67 -6.35 -14.90
C GLU A 120 4.89 -7.62 -14.05
N TRP A 121 4.38 -7.66 -12.82
CA TRP A 121 4.59 -8.79 -11.93
C TRP A 121 3.59 -9.93 -12.23
N PRO A 122 3.95 -11.23 -12.18
CA PRO A 122 5.22 -11.77 -11.73
C PRO A 122 6.31 -11.95 -12.79
N GLN A 123 5.96 -12.09 -14.07
CA GLN A 123 6.94 -12.58 -15.07
C GLN A 123 8.01 -11.56 -15.44
N ASN A 124 7.65 -10.28 -15.57
CA ASN A 124 8.57 -9.20 -15.97
C ASN A 124 9.18 -8.47 -14.77
N TRP A 125 8.92 -8.96 -13.56
CA TRP A 125 9.45 -8.41 -12.32
C TRP A 125 9.57 -9.45 -11.20
N PRO A 126 10.33 -10.54 -11.40
CA PRO A 126 10.41 -11.62 -10.42
C PRO A 126 11.06 -11.19 -9.09
N GLU A 127 11.89 -10.16 -9.08
CA GLU A 127 12.61 -9.63 -7.91
C GLU A 127 11.76 -8.75 -6.99
N LEU A 128 10.47 -8.52 -7.30
CA LEU A 128 9.60 -7.58 -6.58
C LEU A 128 9.71 -7.70 -5.05
N PHE A 129 9.61 -8.92 -4.52
CA PHE A 129 9.61 -9.11 -3.07
C PHE A 129 10.97 -8.81 -2.44
N ASP A 130 12.07 -9.08 -3.14
CA ASP A 130 13.42 -8.78 -2.65
C ASP A 130 13.60 -7.26 -2.56
N GLU A 131 13.10 -6.51 -3.55
CA GLU A 131 13.13 -5.04 -3.53
C GLU A 131 12.20 -4.44 -2.46
N LEU A 132 11.03 -5.06 -2.20
CA LEU A 132 10.14 -4.64 -1.11
C LEU A 132 10.77 -4.89 0.27
N GLU A 133 11.46 -6.01 0.45
CA GLU A 133 12.20 -6.34 1.69
C GLU A 133 13.37 -5.39 1.91
N ASP A 134 14.08 -5.02 0.85
CA ASP A 134 15.15 -4.02 0.89
C ASP A 134 14.61 -2.65 1.37
N ILE A 135 13.44 -2.21 0.90
CA ILE A 135 12.77 -1.01 1.45
C ILE A 135 12.41 -1.20 2.93
N ALA A 136 11.87 -2.36 3.30
CA ALA A 136 11.49 -2.62 4.69
C ALA A 136 12.69 -2.61 5.65
N SER A 137 13.88 -2.94 5.16
CA SER A 137 15.11 -2.93 5.96
C SER A 137 15.62 -1.53 6.34
N VAL A 138 15.13 -0.46 5.69
CA VAL A 138 15.62 0.90 5.91
C VAL A 138 15.22 1.45 7.29
N SER A 139 13.93 1.36 7.63
CA SER A 139 13.40 1.69 8.97
C SER A 139 11.94 1.25 9.11
N ALA A 140 11.39 1.26 10.32
CA ALA A 140 9.98 0.95 10.57
C ALA A 140 9.00 1.85 9.77
N THR A 141 9.39 3.10 9.49
CA THR A 141 8.61 4.03 8.66
C THR A 141 8.54 3.59 7.20
N HIS A 142 9.67 3.12 6.65
CA HIS A 142 9.78 2.64 5.28
C HIS A 142 9.14 1.26 5.12
N ALA A 143 9.24 0.40 6.14
CA ALA A 143 8.60 -0.91 6.17
C ALA A 143 7.08 -0.86 5.99
N GLN A 144 6.42 0.24 6.36
CA GLN A 144 4.99 0.44 6.08
C GLN A 144 4.66 0.42 4.59
N ILE A 145 5.57 0.84 3.71
CA ILE A 145 5.29 0.97 2.27
C ILE A 145 5.00 -0.39 1.63
N PRO A 146 5.85 -1.44 1.79
CA PRO A 146 5.51 -2.79 1.36
C PRO A 146 4.16 -3.31 1.85
N PHE A 147 3.80 -3.10 3.13
CA PHE A 147 2.50 -3.55 3.65
C PHE A 147 1.34 -2.86 2.95
N VAL A 148 1.41 -1.53 2.77
CA VAL A 148 0.37 -0.77 2.06
C VAL A 148 0.30 -1.17 0.58
N THR A 149 1.44 -1.39 -0.08
CA THR A 149 1.48 -1.85 -1.47
C THR A 149 0.83 -3.23 -1.64
N LEU A 150 1.18 -4.18 -0.78
CA LEU A 150 0.60 -5.53 -0.82
C LEU A 150 -0.89 -5.52 -0.47
N GLN A 151 -1.31 -4.65 0.46
CA GLN A 151 -2.72 -4.51 0.80
C GLN A 151 -3.52 -4.02 -0.40
N LEU A 152 -3.07 -2.94 -1.04
CA LEU A 152 -3.69 -2.40 -2.25
C LEU A 152 -3.73 -3.45 -3.37
N LEU A 153 -2.67 -4.24 -3.54
CA LEU A 153 -2.62 -5.30 -4.54
C LEU A 153 -3.72 -6.35 -4.30
N VAL A 154 -3.84 -6.82 -3.06
CA VAL A 154 -4.87 -7.80 -2.69
C VAL A 154 -6.27 -7.21 -2.87
N GLU A 155 -6.48 -5.96 -2.43
CA GLU A 155 -7.76 -5.26 -2.63
C GLU A 155 -8.11 -5.16 -4.11
N ASN A 156 -7.18 -4.73 -4.97
CA ASN A 156 -7.42 -4.56 -6.40
C ASN A 156 -7.67 -5.89 -7.13
N VAL A 157 -6.94 -6.95 -6.77
CA VAL A 157 -6.99 -8.24 -7.48
C VAL A 157 -8.11 -9.13 -6.96
N VAL A 158 -8.35 -9.15 -5.65
CA VAL A 158 -9.22 -10.12 -4.99
C VAL A 158 -10.53 -9.48 -4.52
N THR A 159 -10.46 -8.42 -3.72
CA THR A 159 -11.63 -7.89 -3.00
C THR A 159 -12.51 -7.00 -3.87
N LEU A 160 -11.89 -6.01 -4.51
CA LEU A 160 -12.55 -5.03 -5.39
C LEU A 160 -12.53 -5.47 -6.85
N ALA A 161 -11.61 -6.38 -7.21
CA ALA A 161 -11.46 -6.95 -8.55
C ALA A 161 -11.37 -5.89 -9.67
N THR A 162 -10.69 -4.77 -9.39
CA THR A 162 -10.56 -3.58 -10.26
C THR A 162 -9.69 -3.83 -11.50
N VAL A 163 -8.86 -4.88 -11.50
CA VAL A 163 -8.13 -5.32 -12.69
C VAL A 163 -9.13 -5.87 -13.72
N GLU A 164 -9.42 -5.09 -14.76
CA GLU A 164 -10.45 -5.37 -15.77
C GLU A 164 -10.13 -6.62 -16.61
N ASN A 165 -8.85 -6.81 -16.95
CA ASN A 165 -8.43 -7.96 -17.73
C ASN A 165 -8.45 -9.24 -16.85
N ILE A 166 -9.39 -10.13 -17.14
CA ILE A 166 -9.62 -11.37 -16.37
C ILE A 166 -8.39 -12.29 -16.37
N SER A 167 -7.70 -12.44 -17.50
CA SER A 167 -6.50 -13.29 -17.58
C SER A 167 -5.41 -12.71 -16.68
N ARG A 168 -5.17 -11.40 -16.79
CA ARG A 168 -4.17 -10.71 -15.99
C ARG A 168 -4.47 -10.81 -14.50
N ARG A 169 -5.73 -10.59 -14.11
CA ARG A 169 -6.18 -10.74 -12.72
C ARG A 169 -5.97 -12.16 -12.19
N LYS A 170 -6.22 -13.18 -13.02
CA LYS A 170 -5.97 -14.58 -12.66
C LYS A 170 -4.48 -14.85 -12.43
N ASP A 171 -3.61 -14.33 -13.30
CA ASP A 171 -2.16 -14.46 -13.16
C ASP A 171 -1.67 -13.82 -11.86
N LEU A 172 -2.13 -12.59 -11.57
CA LEU A 172 -1.84 -11.89 -10.32
C LEU A 172 -2.34 -12.66 -9.10
N ASN A 173 -3.58 -13.17 -9.13
CA ASN A 173 -4.14 -13.95 -8.01
C ASN A 173 -3.32 -15.23 -7.74
N ASN A 174 -2.95 -15.97 -8.80
CA ASN A 174 -2.09 -17.15 -8.67
C ASN A 174 -0.71 -16.80 -8.08
N ALA A 175 -0.14 -15.68 -8.50
CA ALA A 175 1.13 -15.19 -8.00
C ALA A 175 1.05 -14.77 -6.53
N ILE A 176 -0.04 -14.09 -6.12
CA ILE A 176 -0.30 -13.76 -4.71
C ILE A 176 -0.40 -15.06 -3.90
N ALA A 177 -1.24 -16.01 -4.34
CA ALA A 177 -1.43 -17.29 -3.67
C ALA A 177 -0.11 -18.05 -3.46
N SER A 178 0.77 -18.04 -4.46
CA SER A 178 2.10 -18.67 -4.40
C SER A 178 3.06 -17.99 -3.42
N ASN A 179 2.85 -16.71 -3.11
CA ASN A 179 3.69 -15.91 -2.21
C ASN A 179 3.08 -15.72 -0.81
N ILE A 180 1.90 -16.28 -0.52
CA ILE A 180 1.26 -16.16 0.80
C ILE A 180 2.18 -16.55 1.97
N PRO A 181 2.95 -17.66 1.94
CA PRO A 181 3.87 -17.98 3.02
C PRO A 181 4.89 -16.86 3.30
N ARG A 182 5.41 -16.22 2.25
CA ARG A 182 6.35 -15.09 2.36
C ARG A 182 5.66 -13.85 2.93
N ILE A 183 4.46 -13.53 2.45
CA ILE A 183 3.67 -12.40 2.97
C ILE A 183 3.32 -12.59 4.45
N LEU A 184 2.88 -13.80 4.85
CA LEU A 184 2.58 -14.12 6.24
C LEU A 184 3.84 -14.06 7.12
N HIS A 185 5.00 -14.45 6.59
CA HIS A 185 6.27 -14.30 7.31
C HIS A 185 6.58 -12.82 7.59
N LEU A 186 6.45 -11.94 6.59
CA LEU A 186 6.66 -10.49 6.76
C LEU A 186 5.70 -9.89 7.81
N ILE A 187 4.41 -10.25 7.75
CA ILE A 187 3.41 -9.84 8.73
C ILE A 187 3.81 -10.29 10.13
N ARG A 188 4.16 -11.57 10.32
CA ARG A 188 4.54 -12.11 11.63
C ARG A 188 5.78 -11.43 12.18
N TYR A 189 6.77 -11.16 11.34
CA TYR A 189 7.99 -10.46 11.73
C TYR A 189 7.66 -9.04 12.24
N ALA A 190 6.91 -8.27 11.45
CA ALA A 190 6.52 -6.90 11.82
C ALA A 190 5.67 -6.86 13.11
N LEU A 191 4.75 -7.81 13.29
CA LEU A 191 3.91 -7.85 14.48
C LEU A 191 4.66 -8.30 15.75
N ARG A 192 5.73 -9.10 15.64
CA ARG A 192 6.48 -9.58 16.81
C ARG A 192 7.64 -8.68 17.18
N GLU A 193 8.55 -8.45 16.24
CA GLU A 193 9.82 -7.77 16.53
C GLU A 193 9.58 -6.28 16.80
N CYS A 194 8.72 -5.64 16.01
CA CYS A 194 8.45 -4.20 16.18
C CYS A 194 7.53 -3.89 17.37
N SER A 195 6.84 -4.89 17.93
CA SER A 195 6.02 -4.69 19.15
C SER A 195 6.84 -4.32 20.39
N ILE A 196 8.15 -4.61 20.37
CA ILE A 196 9.06 -4.40 21.50
C ILE A 196 9.44 -2.92 21.63
N GLU A 197 9.61 -2.22 20.50
CA GLU A 197 10.25 -0.90 20.46
C GLU A 197 9.33 0.24 20.95
N SER A 198 8.01 0.01 21.05
CA SER A 198 7.03 0.95 21.61
C SER A 198 7.15 2.41 21.10
N THR A 199 7.43 2.58 19.80
CA THR A 199 7.50 3.90 19.13
C THR A 199 6.29 4.15 18.22
N ASP A 200 6.02 5.41 17.86
CA ASP A 200 4.96 5.79 16.92
C ASP A 200 5.13 5.13 15.54
N GLU A 201 6.37 4.98 15.07
CA GLU A 201 6.69 4.29 13.82
C GLU A 201 6.35 2.80 13.92
N SER A 202 6.65 2.18 15.06
CA SER A 202 6.37 0.78 15.35
C SER A 202 4.87 0.52 15.41
N TYR A 203 4.11 1.39 16.08
CA TYR A 203 2.64 1.30 16.12
C TYR A 203 2.01 1.45 14.73
N SER A 204 2.52 2.39 13.93
CA SER A 204 2.07 2.58 12.55
C SER A 204 2.37 1.36 11.67
N LEU A 205 3.54 0.73 11.84
CA LEU A 205 3.91 -0.50 11.15
C LEU A 205 3.05 -1.69 11.55
N ILE A 206 2.81 -1.88 12.85
CA ILE A 206 1.90 -2.91 13.38
C ILE A 206 0.52 -2.73 12.78
N ARG A 207 0.02 -1.49 12.72
CA ARG A 207 -1.27 -1.18 12.10
C ARG A 207 -1.31 -1.60 10.63
N SER A 208 -0.31 -1.24 9.83
CA SER A 208 -0.23 -1.65 8.41
C SER A 208 -0.14 -3.16 8.23
N ALA A 209 0.60 -3.85 9.11
CA ALA A 209 0.70 -5.31 9.08
C ALA A 209 -0.63 -5.99 9.43
N LEU A 210 -1.37 -5.46 10.41
CA LEU A 210 -2.72 -5.93 10.75
C LEU A 210 -3.72 -5.65 9.62
N ASP A 211 -3.69 -4.46 9.00
CA ASP A 211 -4.57 -4.13 7.87
C ASP A 211 -4.36 -5.11 6.69
N LEU A 212 -3.11 -5.35 6.29
CA LEU A 212 -2.80 -6.37 5.27
C LEU A 212 -3.27 -7.76 5.70
N PHE A 213 -2.98 -8.16 6.96
CA PHE A 213 -3.39 -9.46 7.46
C PHE A 213 -4.90 -9.66 7.40
N GLY A 214 -5.65 -8.66 7.85
CA GLY A 214 -7.10 -8.64 7.81
C GLY A 214 -7.62 -8.80 6.38
N GLU A 215 -6.93 -8.24 5.38
CA GLU A 215 -7.34 -8.38 3.97
C GLU A 215 -7.07 -9.79 3.42
N LEU A 216 -5.99 -10.44 3.85
CA LEU A 216 -5.64 -11.79 3.40
C LEU A 216 -6.59 -12.85 3.97
N VAL A 217 -6.89 -12.80 5.27
CA VAL A 217 -7.63 -13.88 5.95
C VAL A 217 -9.07 -14.04 5.48
N GLU A 218 -9.66 -13.03 4.85
CA GLU A 218 -11.04 -13.07 4.39
C GLU A 218 -11.26 -14.11 3.27
N TRP A 219 -10.28 -14.30 2.39
CA TRP A 219 -10.42 -15.12 1.19
C TRP A 219 -9.47 -16.31 1.11
N LEU A 220 -8.42 -16.37 1.95
CA LEU A 220 -7.48 -17.49 1.95
C LEU A 220 -8.20 -18.83 2.18
N PRO A 221 -7.82 -19.93 1.48
CA PRO A 221 -8.31 -21.27 1.79
C PRO A 221 -7.90 -21.72 3.21
N ALA A 222 -8.75 -22.51 3.89
CA ALA A 222 -8.50 -22.90 5.28
C ALA A 222 -7.21 -23.72 5.46
N ASN A 223 -6.90 -24.62 4.52
CA ASN A 223 -5.68 -25.44 4.53
C ASN A 223 -4.38 -24.59 4.39
N VAL A 224 -4.44 -23.44 3.72
CA VAL A 224 -3.30 -22.53 3.62
C VAL A 224 -3.10 -21.77 4.94
N LEU A 225 -4.20 -21.43 5.62
CA LEU A 225 -4.15 -20.71 6.89
C LEU A 225 -3.88 -21.60 8.10
N GLU A 226 -4.24 -22.88 8.04
CA GLU A 226 -4.12 -23.86 9.13
C GLU A 226 -2.75 -23.86 9.84
N PRO A 227 -1.60 -23.86 9.14
CA PRO A 227 -0.30 -23.86 9.81
C PRO A 227 -0.01 -22.58 10.62
N TYR A 228 -0.74 -21.50 10.34
CA TYR A 228 -0.46 -20.16 10.85
C TYR A 228 -1.54 -19.63 11.79
N ILE A 229 -2.77 -20.17 11.74
CA ILE A 229 -3.95 -19.56 12.38
C ILE A 229 -3.79 -19.35 13.88
N ASN A 230 -3.27 -20.35 14.60
CA ASN A 230 -3.14 -20.27 16.07
C ASN A 230 -2.12 -19.22 16.48
N ASP A 231 -0.99 -19.19 15.78
CA ASP A 231 0.08 -18.22 16.02
C ASP A 231 -0.39 -16.79 15.72
N LEU A 232 -1.07 -16.62 14.59
CA LEU A 232 -1.59 -15.33 14.17
C LEU A 232 -2.72 -14.84 15.09
N LEU A 233 -3.62 -15.72 15.53
CA LEU A 233 -4.65 -15.36 16.51
C LEU A 233 -4.02 -14.94 17.84
N TYR A 234 -2.99 -15.65 18.32
CA TYR A 234 -2.27 -15.26 19.52
C TYR A 234 -1.71 -13.83 19.39
N ILE A 235 -1.05 -13.53 18.27
CA ILE A 235 -0.47 -12.21 17.98
C ILE A 235 -1.55 -11.13 17.86
N VAL A 236 -2.62 -11.36 17.08
CA VAL A 236 -3.70 -10.37 16.94
C VAL A 236 -4.37 -10.11 18.28
N CYS A 237 -4.56 -11.15 19.10
CA CYS A 237 -5.18 -11.03 20.42
C CYS A 237 -4.35 -10.22 21.42
N SER A 238 -3.02 -10.16 21.28
CA SER A 238 -2.20 -9.28 22.13
C SER A 238 -2.40 -7.80 21.84
N PHE A 239 -2.98 -7.44 20.69
CA PHE A 239 -3.19 -6.06 20.27
C PHE A 239 -4.59 -5.49 20.57
N ILE A 240 -5.55 -6.31 21.02
CA ILE A 240 -6.94 -5.86 21.28
C ILE A 240 -7.01 -4.82 22.42
N GLU A 241 -6.03 -4.79 23.33
CA GLU A 241 -5.98 -3.80 24.42
C GLU A 241 -5.01 -2.64 24.13
N THR A 242 -4.53 -2.49 22.89
CA THR A 242 -3.53 -1.48 22.52
C THR A 242 -4.20 -0.22 21.94
N PRO A 243 -4.38 0.87 22.72
CA PRO A 243 -5.09 2.08 22.26
C PRO A 243 -4.33 2.90 21.21
N GLN A 244 -3.00 2.77 21.15
CA GLN A 244 -2.13 3.58 20.30
C GLN A 244 -2.52 3.43 18.83
N HIS A 245 -2.63 4.55 18.10
CA HIS A 245 -3.02 4.59 16.69
C HIS A 245 -4.30 3.79 16.35
N GLY A 246 -5.19 3.55 17.31
CA GLY A 246 -6.38 2.73 17.10
C GLY A 246 -6.07 1.27 16.72
N ILE A 247 -4.93 0.73 17.17
CA ILE A 247 -4.50 -0.66 16.88
C ILE A 247 -5.56 -1.67 17.34
N TYR A 248 -6.16 -1.47 18.52
CA TYR A 248 -7.24 -2.32 19.01
C TYR A 248 -8.39 -2.47 18.01
N GLU A 249 -8.75 -1.41 17.27
CA GLU A 249 -9.83 -1.44 16.28
C GLU A 249 -9.46 -2.31 15.09
N VAL A 250 -8.22 -2.19 14.61
CA VAL A 250 -7.73 -3.00 13.49
C VAL A 250 -7.56 -4.46 13.90
N ALA A 251 -7.07 -4.72 15.11
CA ALA A 251 -6.98 -6.06 15.66
C ALA A 251 -8.37 -6.71 15.80
N ALA A 252 -9.35 -5.98 16.36
CA ALA A 252 -10.73 -6.44 16.46
C ALA A 252 -11.35 -6.68 15.07
N LYS A 253 -11.10 -5.80 14.10
CA LYS A 253 -11.53 -5.97 12.71
C LYS A 253 -10.92 -7.22 12.07
N CYS A 254 -9.64 -7.51 12.33
CA CYS A 254 -8.99 -8.74 11.87
C CYS A 254 -9.68 -9.99 12.44
N LEU A 255 -9.94 -10.01 13.74
CA LEU A 255 -10.65 -11.12 14.39
C LEU A 255 -12.07 -11.29 13.83
N TRP A 256 -12.78 -10.18 13.62
CA TRP A 256 -14.09 -10.19 13.00
C TRP A 256 -14.04 -10.74 11.57
N ARG A 257 -13.06 -10.35 10.75
CA ARG A 257 -12.87 -10.88 9.39
C ARG A 257 -12.56 -12.38 9.41
N ILE A 258 -11.72 -12.83 10.33
CA ILE A 258 -11.43 -14.27 10.53
C ILE A 258 -12.71 -15.03 10.90
N ALA A 259 -13.51 -14.51 11.83
CA ALA A 259 -14.76 -15.12 12.27
C ALA A 259 -15.86 -15.09 11.20
N SER A 260 -15.84 -14.10 10.29
CA SER A 260 -16.88 -13.89 9.27
C SER A 260 -16.58 -14.54 7.92
N ARG A 261 -15.55 -15.39 7.84
CA ARG A 261 -15.16 -16.07 6.59
C ARG A 261 -16.31 -16.89 6.02
N LYS A 262 -16.64 -16.64 4.76
CA LYS A 262 -17.67 -17.37 4.00
C LYS A 262 -17.03 -18.57 3.28
N GLN A 263 -16.67 -19.64 4.00
CA GLN A 263 -16.10 -20.85 3.37
C GLN A 263 -16.81 -22.14 3.84
N ALA A 264 -16.75 -23.18 2.98
CA ALA A 264 -17.74 -24.25 2.86
C ALA A 264 -17.91 -25.15 4.11
N LYS A 265 -19.11 -25.73 4.23
CA LYS A 265 -19.70 -26.61 5.28
C LYS A 265 -18.80 -27.64 6.01
N ASN A 266 -17.58 -27.90 5.57
CA ASN A 266 -16.64 -28.86 6.17
C ASN A 266 -15.34 -28.22 6.72
N GLU A 267 -15.07 -26.94 6.45
CA GLU A 267 -13.85 -26.22 6.90
C GLU A 267 -14.12 -25.23 8.06
N GLU A 268 -15.39 -24.98 8.40
CA GLU A 268 -15.82 -24.07 9.48
C GLU A 268 -15.18 -24.43 10.85
N ASN A 269 -14.91 -25.71 11.06
CA ASN A 269 -14.37 -26.23 12.31
C ASN A 269 -13.01 -25.62 12.68
N LEU A 270 -12.08 -25.45 11.73
CA LEU A 270 -10.70 -25.12 12.08
C LEU A 270 -10.55 -23.72 12.68
N VAL A 271 -11.15 -22.72 12.02
CA VAL A 271 -11.10 -21.32 12.48
C VAL A 271 -11.92 -21.14 13.74
N VAL A 272 -13.10 -21.77 13.79
CA VAL A 272 -13.96 -21.73 14.97
C VAL A 272 -13.23 -22.32 16.18
N PHE A 273 -12.65 -23.52 16.06
CA PHE A 273 -11.89 -24.13 17.15
C PHE A 273 -10.71 -23.27 17.60
N ALA A 274 -10.00 -22.63 16.67
CA ALA A 274 -8.90 -21.74 17.01
C ALA A 274 -9.38 -20.48 17.77
N LEU A 275 -10.51 -19.88 17.36
CA LEU A 275 -11.12 -18.73 18.05
C LEU A 275 -11.69 -19.07 19.43
N PHE A 276 -12.19 -20.29 19.61
CA PHE A 276 -12.64 -20.79 20.92
C PHE A 276 -11.49 -21.32 21.79
N GLY A 277 -10.24 -21.18 21.34
CA GLY A 277 -9.06 -21.46 22.13
C GLY A 277 -8.95 -20.53 23.36
N ASP A 278 -8.16 -20.97 24.34
CA ASP A 278 -8.02 -20.30 25.63
C ASP A 278 -7.53 -18.84 25.50
N VAL A 279 -6.53 -18.59 24.65
CA VAL A 279 -5.98 -17.23 24.47
C VAL A 279 -6.98 -16.30 23.79
N PRO A 280 -7.53 -16.61 22.59
CA PRO A 280 -8.45 -15.68 21.94
C PRO A 280 -9.70 -15.41 22.78
N MET A 281 -10.30 -16.43 23.42
CA MET A 281 -11.47 -16.19 24.24
C MET A 281 -11.19 -15.32 25.47
N ARG A 282 -10.08 -15.55 26.17
CA ARG A 282 -9.71 -14.70 27.31
C ARG A 282 -9.46 -13.26 26.88
N SER A 283 -8.72 -13.05 25.80
CA SER A 283 -8.42 -11.70 25.30
C SER A 283 -9.70 -10.97 24.86
N ILE A 284 -10.58 -11.63 24.11
CA ILE A 284 -11.85 -11.05 23.66
C ILE A 284 -12.76 -10.70 24.85
N LEU A 285 -12.94 -11.62 25.81
CA LEU A 285 -13.77 -11.38 27.00
C LEU A 285 -13.21 -10.30 27.91
N ARG A 286 -11.88 -10.17 27.97
CA ARG A 286 -11.23 -9.13 28.78
C ARG A 286 -11.43 -7.75 28.16
N ALA A 287 -11.27 -7.62 26.85
CA ALA A 287 -11.44 -6.37 26.12
C ALA A 287 -12.92 -5.92 25.99
N ALA A 288 -13.88 -6.85 26.09
CA ALA A 288 -15.31 -6.55 25.99
C ALA A 288 -15.94 -6.00 27.30
N LYS A 289 -15.15 -5.85 28.37
CA LYS A 289 -15.58 -5.30 29.66
C LYS A 289 -15.38 -3.79 29.71
#